data_AF-A0A4V2LUZ3-F1
#
_entry.id   AF-A0A4V2LUZ3-F1
#
_cell.length_a   1.000
_cell.length_b   1.000
_cell.length_c   1.000
_cell.angle_alpha   90.00
_cell.angle_beta   90.00
_cell.angle_gamma   90.00
#
_symmetry.space_group_name_H-M   'P 1'
#
loop_
_entity.id
_entity.type
_entity.pdbx_description
1 polymer ?
#
loop_
_entity_poly.entity_id
_entity_poly.type
_entity_poly.pdbx_seq_one_letter_code
_entity_poly.pdbx_strand_id
1 'polypeptide(L)'
;MDTRTRTATGDTPSPRGADRRHQFPGRRQRINLRLDEAEHSDVVTAANRAGLTPTGFCADASLAAARSTTAPGTLIAGTGVTRAELAAMQRELFAARTAITRTGTNLNQATAALNATGEAPVWLDRAVRRCEQALDRLDALVADIDRRLR
;
A
#
# COMPACT_ATOMS: atom_id res chain seq x y z
N MET A 1 33.07 49.66 30.10
CA MET A 1 33.60 49.14 28.83
C MET A 1 33.83 47.65 29.01
N ASP A 2 33.08 46.73 28.43
CA ASP A 2 31.79 46.79 27.74
C ASP A 2 31.32 45.33 27.72
N THR A 3 30.17 45.04 28.32
CA THR A 3 29.51 43.75 28.23
C THR A 3 28.81 43.64 26.87
N ARG A 4 29.27 42.73 25.99
CA ARG A 4 28.49 42.20 24.86
C ARG A 4 28.74 40.69 24.73
N THR A 5 27.82 39.83 25.15
CA THR A 5 26.57 39.39 24.48
C THR A 5 26.82 38.48 23.27
N ARG A 6 26.76 37.17 23.55
CA ARG A 6 25.99 36.10 22.89
C ARG A 6 25.72 36.22 21.38
N THR A 7 26.19 35.22 20.64
CA THR A 7 25.38 34.50 19.64
C THR A 7 25.68 33.01 19.76
N ALA A 8 24.91 32.34 20.61
CA ALA A 8 24.75 30.90 20.55
C ALA A 8 23.82 30.62 19.36
N THR A 9 24.38 30.20 18.23
CA THR A 9 23.62 29.58 17.15
C THR A 9 23.10 28.26 17.71
N GLY A 10 21.82 28.25 18.08
CA GLY A 10 21.11 27.05 18.48
C GLY A 10 20.97 26.14 17.27
N ASP A 11 21.93 25.23 17.11
CA ASP A 11 21.80 24.11 16.21
C ASP A 11 20.70 23.21 16.78
N THR A 12 19.54 23.26 16.14
CA THR A 12 18.35 22.56 16.62
C THR A 12 18.57 21.08 16.30
N PRO A 13 18.55 20.16 17.28
CA PRO A 13 18.82 18.76 16.99
C PRO A 13 17.76 18.24 16.03
N SER A 14 18.22 17.80 14.86
CA SER A 14 17.44 17.07 13.86
C SER A 14 16.57 16.00 14.55
N PRO A 15 15.28 15.87 14.19
CA PRO A 15 14.36 14.99 14.88
C PRO A 15 14.94 13.58 14.88
N ARG A 16 15.24 13.06 16.07
CA ARG A 16 15.74 11.69 16.24
C ARG A 16 14.66 10.77 15.69
N GLY A 17 14.91 10.19 14.52
CA GLY A 17 14.02 9.20 13.90
C GLY A 17 13.63 8.18 14.95
N ALA A 18 12.34 7.83 15.01
CA ALA A 18 11.82 7.01 16.08
C ALA A 18 12.57 5.66 16.08
N ASP A 19 13.19 5.34 17.21
CA ASP A 19 13.73 4.00 17.39
C ASP A 19 12.57 3.02 17.56
N ARG A 20 12.77 1.75 17.22
CA ARG A 20 11.70 0.76 17.39
C ARG A 20 11.27 0.71 18.85
N ARG A 21 9.98 0.38 19.07
CA ARG A 21 9.40 0.22 20.42
C ARG A 21 10.36 -0.51 21.35
N HIS A 22 10.76 0.19 22.41
CA HIS A 22 11.71 -0.28 23.42
C HIS A 22 11.12 -1.48 24.17
N GLN A 23 11.97 -2.44 24.54
CA GLN A 23 11.55 -3.67 25.23
C GLN A 23 12.51 -3.97 26.40
N PHE A 24 11.95 -4.44 27.52
CA PHE A 24 12.70 -4.96 28.66
C PHE A 24 12.25 -6.39 28.97
N PRO A 25 13.17 -7.38 29.07
CA PRO A 25 14.62 -7.24 28.89
C PRO A 25 15.00 -6.82 27.48
N GLY A 26 16.11 -6.08 27.37
CA GLY A 26 16.62 -5.61 26.08
C GLY A 26 16.94 -6.76 25.12
N ARG A 27 16.79 -6.53 23.81
CA ARG A 27 17.09 -7.53 22.77
C ARG A 27 18.57 -7.93 22.84
N ARG A 28 18.84 -9.23 23.03
CA ARG A 28 20.19 -9.76 23.27
C ARG A 28 20.94 -10.18 22.00
N GLN A 29 20.22 -10.52 20.93
CA GLN A 29 20.79 -10.98 19.66
C GLN A 29 21.01 -9.81 18.70
N ARG A 30 22.12 -9.84 17.95
CA ARG A 30 22.50 -8.79 16.98
C ARG A 30 22.86 -9.41 15.63
N ILE A 31 22.47 -8.75 14.55
CA ILE A 31 22.83 -9.08 13.17
C ILE A 31 23.57 -7.86 12.60
N ASN A 32 24.72 -8.08 11.96
CA ASN A 32 25.49 -7.02 11.31
C ASN A 32 25.27 -7.08 9.80
N LEU A 33 24.76 -6.00 9.24
CA LEU A 33 24.55 -5.84 7.81
C LEU A 33 25.75 -5.10 7.20
N ARG A 34 26.29 -5.61 6.10
CA ARG A 34 27.28 -4.91 5.27
C ARG A 34 26.57 -4.48 4.00
N LEU A 35 26.63 -3.19 3.72
CA LEU A 35 26.02 -2.54 2.56
C LEU A 35 27.10 -1.81 1.79
N ASP A 36 26.97 -1.75 0.48
CA ASP A 36 27.67 -0.73 -0.30
C ASP A 36 27.01 0.65 -0.12
N GLU A 37 27.61 1.69 -0.72
CA GLU A 37 27.14 3.07 -0.57
C GLU A 37 25.73 3.28 -1.16
N ALA A 38 25.42 2.60 -2.28
CA ALA A 38 24.12 2.73 -2.93
C ALA A 38 23.04 2.05 -2.10
N GLU A 39 23.29 0.82 -1.65
CA GLU A 39 22.41 0.07 -0.77
C GLU A 39 22.16 0.81 0.56
N HIS A 40 23.21 1.41 1.13
CA HIS A 40 23.08 2.23 2.34
C HIS A 40 22.20 3.46 2.11
N SER A 41 22.39 4.17 1.00
CA SER A 41 21.58 5.34 0.61
C SER A 41 20.10 4.99 0.43
N ASP A 42 19.81 3.85 -0.22
CA ASP A 42 18.45 3.35 -0.39
C ASP A 42 17.77 3.06 0.96
N VAL A 43 18.50 2.41 1.88
CA VAL A 43 18.02 2.13 3.24
C VAL A 43 17.75 3.42 4.01
N VAL A 44 18.65 4.41 3.96
CA VAL A 44 18.47 5.70 4.62
C VAL A 44 17.23 6.41 4.08
N THR A 45 17.06 6.42 2.75
CA THR A 45 15.90 7.04 2.10
C THR A 45 14.59 6.37 2.52
N ALA A 46 14.55 5.04 2.53
CA ALA A 46 13.37 4.29 2.96
C ALA A 46 13.06 4.48 4.45
N ALA A 47 14.09 4.48 5.30
CA ALA A 47 13.95 4.72 6.73
C ALA A 47 13.38 6.12 7.03
N ASN A 48 13.88 7.15 6.33
CA ASN A 48 13.38 8.53 6.44
C ASN A 48 11.90 8.62 6.06
N ARG A 49 11.47 7.97 4.97
CA ARG A 49 10.05 7.91 4.58
C ARG A 49 9.18 7.25 5.64
N ALA A 50 9.73 6.26 6.35
CA ALA A 50 9.04 5.55 7.43
C ALA A 50 9.13 6.24 8.80
N GLY A 51 9.88 7.35 8.93
CA GLY A 51 10.12 8.02 10.22
C GLY A 51 10.98 7.21 11.20
N LEU A 52 11.77 6.25 10.71
CA LEU A 52 12.59 5.34 11.50
C LEU A 52 14.08 5.65 11.32
N THR A 53 14.92 5.18 12.25
CA THR A 53 16.36 5.11 12.01
C THR A 53 16.68 4.04 10.95
N PRO A 54 17.78 4.12 10.19
CA PRO A 54 18.17 3.07 9.23
C PRO A 54 18.21 1.68 9.87
N THR A 55 18.80 1.56 11.05
CA THR A 55 18.83 0.31 11.83
C THR A 55 17.43 -0.12 12.25
N GLY A 56 16.57 0.83 12.65
CA GLY A 56 15.17 0.67 13.01
C GLY A 56 14.28 0.29 11.83
N PHE A 57 14.63 0.67 10.61
CA PHE A 57 13.97 0.22 9.39
C PHE A 57 14.38 -1.22 9.05
N CYS A 58 15.69 -1.50 8.95
CA CYS A 58 16.20 -2.79 8.47
C CYS A 58 15.64 -3.99 9.20
N ALA A 59 15.70 -4.01 10.53
CA ALA A 59 15.16 -5.13 11.31
C ALA A 59 13.64 -5.07 11.54
N ASP A 60 12.91 -3.99 11.15
CA ASP A 60 11.45 -4.02 11.10
C ASP A 60 11.04 -4.76 9.85
N ALA A 61 11.61 -4.35 8.70
CA ALA A 61 11.50 -5.04 7.42
C ALA A 61 11.95 -6.50 7.51
N SER A 62 13.08 -6.81 8.16
CA SER A 62 13.57 -8.19 8.29
C SER A 62 12.64 -9.05 9.14
N LEU A 63 12.09 -8.50 10.23
CA LEU A 63 11.16 -9.24 11.08
C LEU A 63 9.79 -9.41 10.42
N ALA A 64 9.31 -8.41 9.67
CA ALA A 64 8.10 -8.53 8.87
C ALA A 64 8.28 -9.64 7.82
N ALA A 65 9.38 -9.61 7.07
CA ALA A 65 9.69 -10.64 6.08
C ALA A 65 9.85 -12.03 6.69
N ALA A 66 10.48 -12.16 7.86
CA ALA A 66 10.62 -13.45 8.56
C ALA A 66 9.30 -13.96 9.17
N ARG A 67 8.34 -13.07 9.45
CA ARG A 67 7.01 -13.44 9.98
C ARG A 67 6.00 -13.72 8.88
N SER A 68 6.15 -13.12 7.72
CA SER A 68 5.43 -13.55 6.52
C SER A 68 5.83 -15.00 6.23
N THR A 69 4.85 -15.89 6.07
CA THR A 69 5.06 -17.32 5.76
C THR A 69 5.61 -17.55 4.35
N THR A 70 6.18 -16.53 3.72
CA THR A 70 6.64 -16.52 2.34
C THR A 70 8.13 -16.26 2.28
N ALA A 71 8.80 -16.95 1.36
CA ALA A 71 10.24 -16.88 1.20
C ALA A 71 10.75 -15.42 1.03
N PRO A 72 11.87 -15.05 1.67
CA PRO A 72 12.53 -13.77 1.43
C PRO A 72 12.83 -13.59 -0.07
N GLY A 73 12.45 -12.43 -0.63
CA GLY A 73 12.63 -12.10 -2.06
C GLY A 73 11.40 -12.33 -2.95
N THR A 74 10.34 -12.99 -2.47
CA THR A 74 9.03 -13.01 -3.18
C THR A 74 8.14 -11.82 -2.81
N LEU A 75 8.46 -11.17 -1.68
CA LEU A 75 7.78 -9.99 -1.17
C LEU A 75 8.24 -8.74 -1.93
N ILE A 76 7.29 -7.85 -2.24
CA ILE A 76 7.59 -6.50 -2.73
C ILE A 76 8.03 -5.68 -1.51
N ALA A 77 9.26 -5.17 -1.55
CA ALA A 77 9.88 -4.42 -0.47
C ALA A 77 8.95 -3.31 0.05
N GLY A 78 8.75 -3.26 1.37
CA GLY A 78 7.95 -2.23 2.03
C GLY A 78 6.44 -2.47 2.07
N THR A 79 5.92 -3.54 1.47
CA THR A 79 4.46 -3.81 1.44
C THR A 79 4.02 -5.07 2.21
N GLY A 80 4.93 -6.02 2.45
CA GLY A 80 4.58 -7.30 3.06
C GLY A 80 3.76 -8.24 2.14
N VAL A 81 3.53 -7.85 0.88
CA VAL A 81 2.75 -8.60 -0.11
C VAL A 81 3.67 -9.16 -1.19
N THR A 82 3.37 -10.36 -1.70
CA THR A 82 4.14 -10.96 -2.80
C THR A 82 3.79 -10.36 -4.16
N ARG A 83 4.71 -10.47 -5.12
CA ARG A 83 4.43 -10.09 -6.51
C ARG A 83 3.27 -10.90 -7.13
N ALA A 84 3.12 -12.16 -6.72
CA ALA A 84 2.05 -13.03 -7.19
C ALA A 84 0.67 -12.58 -6.66
N GLU A 85 0.59 -12.22 -5.38
CA GLU A 85 -0.63 -11.67 -4.77
C GLU A 85 -1.01 -10.34 -5.39
N LEU A 86 -0.05 -9.44 -5.61
CA LEU A 86 -0.31 -8.16 -6.27
C LEU A 86 -0.83 -8.36 -7.70
N ALA A 87 -0.25 -9.31 -8.45
CA ALA A 87 -0.71 -9.65 -9.78
C ALA A 87 -2.12 -10.28 -9.78
N ALA A 88 -2.48 -11.05 -8.75
CA ALA A 88 -3.82 -11.58 -8.58
C ALA A 88 -4.84 -10.45 -8.33
N MET A 89 -4.56 -9.55 -7.38
CA MET A 89 -5.39 -8.38 -7.11
C MET A 89 -5.54 -7.50 -8.35
N GLN A 90 -4.45 -7.27 -9.09
CA GLN A 90 -4.48 -6.49 -10.34
C GLN A 90 -5.41 -7.13 -11.39
N ARG A 91 -5.38 -8.45 -11.56
CA ARG A 91 -6.29 -9.15 -12.50
C ARG A 91 -7.74 -9.01 -12.09
N GLU A 92 -8.04 -9.17 -10.80
CA GLU A 92 -9.41 -9.06 -10.31
C GLU A 92 -9.95 -7.63 -10.43
N LEU A 93 -9.12 -6.61 -10.16
CA LEU A 93 -9.46 -5.20 -10.41
C LEU A 93 -9.74 -4.93 -11.90
N PHE A 94 -8.92 -5.46 -12.81
CA PHE A 94 -9.18 -5.30 -14.25
C PHE A 94 -10.47 -6.00 -14.70
N ALA A 95 -10.78 -7.17 -14.15
CA ALA A 95 -12.03 -7.87 -14.42
C ALA A 95 -13.24 -7.05 -13.94
N ALA A 96 -13.18 -6.51 -12.72
CA ALA A 96 -14.22 -5.65 -12.16
C ALA A 96 -14.41 -4.37 -13.00
N ARG A 97 -13.31 -3.68 -13.35
CA ARG A 97 -13.34 -2.50 -14.23
C ARG A 97 -13.99 -2.79 -15.58
N THR A 98 -13.65 -3.92 -16.19
CA THR A 98 -14.22 -4.32 -17.48
C THR A 98 -15.73 -4.56 -17.38
N ALA A 99 -16.19 -5.19 -16.29
CA ALA A 99 -17.62 -5.43 -16.06
C ALA A 99 -18.39 -4.11 -15.86
N ILE A 100 -17.81 -3.15 -15.13
CA ILE A 100 -18.40 -1.81 -14.94
C ILE A 100 -18.48 -1.05 -16.27
N THR A 101 -17.40 -1.01 -17.06
CA THR A 101 -17.42 -0.34 -18.38
C THR A 101 -18.51 -0.93 -19.29
N ARG A 102 -18.65 -2.27 -19.33
CA ARG A 102 -19.70 -2.91 -20.14
C ARG A 102 -21.10 -2.57 -19.65
N THR A 103 -21.30 -2.43 -18.34
CA THR A 103 -22.59 -1.98 -17.80
C THR A 103 -22.90 -0.55 -18.23
N GLY A 104 -21.94 0.37 -18.12
CA GLY A 104 -22.12 1.75 -18.58
C GLY A 104 -22.56 1.81 -20.05
N THR A 105 -21.93 1.01 -20.91
CA THR A 105 -22.33 0.89 -22.32
C THR A 105 -23.76 0.36 -22.47
N ASN A 106 -24.12 -0.69 -21.73
CA ASN A 106 -25.47 -1.28 -21.78
C ASN A 106 -26.54 -0.30 -21.27
N LEU A 107 -26.28 0.43 -20.19
CA LEU A 107 -27.20 1.46 -19.69
C LEU A 107 -27.37 2.59 -20.71
N ASN A 108 -26.28 3.05 -21.33
CA ASN A 108 -26.35 4.07 -22.36
C ASN A 108 -27.19 3.62 -23.57
N GLN A 109 -27.07 2.35 -23.97
CA GLN A 109 -27.91 1.77 -25.02
C GLN A 109 -29.38 1.68 -24.60
N ALA A 110 -29.66 1.35 -23.34
CA ALA A 110 -31.02 1.27 -22.85
C ALA A 110 -31.69 2.65 -22.79
N THR A 111 -30.97 3.68 -22.34
CA THR A 111 -31.45 5.06 -22.37
C THR A 111 -31.70 5.54 -23.79
N ALA A 112 -30.82 5.20 -24.74
CA ALA A 112 -31.01 5.54 -26.15
C ALA A 112 -32.26 4.85 -26.74
N ALA A 113 -32.49 3.58 -26.42
CA ALA A 113 -33.68 2.85 -26.85
C ALA A 113 -34.96 3.46 -26.24
N LEU A 114 -34.98 3.71 -24.93
CA LEU A 114 -36.08 4.39 -24.23
C LEU A 114 -36.40 5.75 -24.86
N ASN A 115 -35.39 6.56 -25.16
CA ASN A 115 -35.58 7.86 -25.78
C ASN A 115 -36.14 7.75 -27.22
N ALA A 116 -35.84 6.66 -27.93
CA ALA A 116 -36.26 6.45 -29.31
C ALA A 116 -37.65 5.80 -29.43
N THR A 117 -37.98 4.85 -28.54
CA THR A 117 -39.19 4.01 -28.66
C THR A 117 -40.19 4.20 -27.52
N GLY A 118 -39.81 4.88 -26.44
CA GLY A 118 -40.61 5.02 -25.22
C GLY A 118 -40.63 3.76 -24.34
N GLU A 119 -39.97 2.67 -24.75
CA GLU A 119 -39.97 1.38 -24.05
C GLU A 119 -38.57 0.95 -23.63
N ALA A 120 -38.47 0.38 -22.42
CA ALA A 120 -37.21 -0.17 -21.91
C ALA A 120 -36.86 -1.50 -22.61
N PRO A 121 -35.59 -1.72 -23.00
CA PRO A 121 -35.20 -3.00 -23.58
C PRO A 121 -35.36 -4.16 -22.59
N VAL A 122 -35.91 -5.28 -23.07
CA VAL A 122 -36.12 -6.50 -22.28
C VAL A 122 -34.86 -7.08 -21.63
N TRP A 123 -33.66 -6.76 -22.14
CA TRP A 123 -32.38 -7.20 -21.58
C TRP A 123 -31.84 -6.30 -20.47
N LEU A 124 -32.43 -5.13 -20.23
CA LEU A 124 -31.96 -4.13 -19.26
C LEU A 124 -31.85 -4.72 -17.85
N ASP A 125 -32.89 -5.41 -17.41
CA ASP A 125 -32.96 -6.07 -16.10
C ASP A 125 -31.82 -7.10 -15.89
N ARG A 126 -31.47 -7.85 -16.95
CA ARG A 126 -30.31 -8.76 -16.94
C ARG A 126 -28.98 -8.01 -16.89
N ALA A 127 -28.88 -6.86 -17.55
CA ALA A 127 -27.67 -6.03 -17.52
C ALA A 127 -27.45 -5.42 -16.13
N VAL A 128 -28.51 -4.94 -15.47
CA VAL A 128 -28.47 -4.42 -14.09
C VAL A 128 -28.00 -5.48 -13.11
N ARG A 129 -28.59 -6.68 -13.11
CA ARG A 129 -28.13 -7.78 -12.25
C ARG A 129 -26.66 -8.14 -12.43
N ARG A 130 -26.15 -8.09 -13.66
CA ARG A 130 -24.71 -8.32 -13.92
C ARG A 130 -23.83 -7.21 -13.37
N CYS A 131 -24.32 -5.98 -13.29
CA CYS A 131 -23.61 -4.88 -12.66
C CYS A 131 -23.55 -5.06 -11.15
N GLU A 132 -24.67 -5.38 -10.51
CA GLU A 132 -24.73 -5.64 -9.07
C GLU A 132 -23.70 -6.73 -8.69
N GLN A 133 -23.69 -7.85 -9.41
CA GLN A 133 -22.70 -8.91 -9.19
C GLN A 133 -21.24 -8.47 -9.39
N ALA A 134 -21.00 -7.50 -10.27
CA ALA A 134 -19.65 -6.97 -10.50
C ALA A 134 -19.23 -6.01 -9.38
N LEU A 135 -20.17 -5.23 -8.85
CA LEU A 135 -19.97 -4.36 -7.69
C LEU A 135 -19.74 -5.17 -6.43
N ASP A 136 -20.52 -6.22 -6.17
CA ASP A 136 -20.32 -7.12 -5.03
C ASP A 136 -18.91 -7.73 -5.01
N ARG A 137 -18.40 -8.11 -6.20
CA ARG A 137 -17.03 -8.63 -6.35
C ARG A 137 -15.97 -7.57 -6.09
N LEU A 138 -16.22 -6.33 -6.53
CA LEU A 138 -15.31 -5.22 -6.28
C LEU A 138 -15.26 -4.91 -4.78
N ASP A 139 -16.40 -4.86 -4.10
CA ASP A 139 -16.48 -4.60 -2.66
C ASP A 139 -15.77 -5.69 -1.85
N ALA A 140 -15.95 -6.96 -2.23
CA ALA A 140 -15.22 -8.07 -1.61
C ALA A 140 -13.70 -7.94 -1.76
N LEU A 141 -13.24 -7.50 -2.94
CA LEU A 141 -11.82 -7.26 -3.21
C LEU A 141 -11.26 -6.08 -2.42
N VAL A 142 -12.02 -4.98 -2.33
CA VAL A 142 -11.64 -3.81 -1.52
C VAL A 142 -11.53 -4.19 -0.04
N ALA A 143 -12.47 -4.98 0.47
CA ALA A 143 -12.43 -5.48 1.84
C ALA A 143 -11.25 -6.42 2.10
N ASP A 144 -10.84 -7.23 1.11
CA ASP A 144 -9.66 -8.09 1.22
C ASP A 144 -8.37 -7.28 1.25
N ILE A 145 -8.27 -6.23 0.41
CA ILE A 145 -7.14 -5.30 0.41
C ILE A 145 -7.04 -4.57 1.76
N ASP A 146 -8.14 -4.00 2.27
CA ASP A 146 -8.14 -3.31 3.57
C ASP A 146 -7.71 -4.24 4.71
N ARG A 147 -8.15 -5.51 4.71
CA ARG A 147 -7.74 -6.50 5.72
C ARG A 147 -6.25 -6.82 5.67
N ARG A 148 -5.64 -6.85 4.48
CA ARG A 148 -4.21 -7.15 4.29
C ARG A 148 -3.29 -5.96 4.58
N LEU A 149 -3.83 -4.73 4.53
CA LEU A 149 -3.07 -3.50 4.80
C LEU A 149 -3.08 -3.07 6.28
N ARG A 150 -3.90 -3.70 7.13
CA ARG A 150 -3.96 -3.48 8.58
C ARG A 150 -3.05 -4.43 9.35
#